data_AF-A0A535C6P7-F1
#
_entry.id   AF-A0A535C6P7-F1
#
_cell.length_a   1.000
_cell.length_b   1.000
_cell.length_c   1.000
_cell.angle_alpha   90.00
_cell.angle_beta   90.00
_cell.angle_gamma   90.00
#
_symmetry.space_group_name_H-M   'P 1'
#
loop_
_entity.id
_entity.type
_entity.pdbx_description
1 polymer ?
#
loop_
_entity_poly.entity_id
_entity_poly.type
_entity_poly.pdbx_seq_one_letter_code
_entity_poly.pdbx_strand_id
1 'polypeptide(L)'
;MSSQSPFLPDADLDEQEVIDGVDSELDVSIKPPVDSGKHFKGISLFWHDRLVEAGLILSMALYYIVGNANLGSGYLFQLNPLFSVPFLLLFALLCWYRLPFAIALLPLTLPYYLLHKTIVSHYSFSLAEITLGVCLLVALLQLLMRRSRWQYWLPWQELRERLGPFTIPILVFLAAAAFSIIIAYDKVVALRSFREEVFDPLLYVVLALCCLRSRQHLARLLAALLGSGFLVALLGIVQFFFFKNQLVLESDGIRRVHVMYGSANSIGLLFDYVLPIGLALVVARKQHAQEVLASWKKRALAVAICLPLLYVLYLTQSI
;
A
#
# COMPACT_ATOMS: atom_id res chain seq x y z
N MET A 1 7.50 -64.03 54.63
CA MET A 1 6.68 -62.82 54.86
C MET A 1 5.25 -63.14 54.40
N SER A 2 4.19 -62.99 55.18
CA SER A 2 3.70 -61.78 55.91
C SER A 2 3.17 -60.70 54.94
N SER A 3 1.92 -60.23 55.03
CA SER A 3 0.65 -60.84 55.50
C SER A 3 -0.52 -59.88 55.26
N GLN A 4 -1.70 -60.42 54.91
CA GLN A 4 -3.06 -59.90 55.21
C GLN A 4 -3.41 -58.42 54.86
N SER A 5 -4.37 -58.29 53.95
CA SER A 5 -5.41 -57.23 53.96
C SER A 5 -6.35 -57.44 55.19
N PRO A 6 -7.15 -56.45 55.68
CA PRO A 6 -8.34 -55.97 54.93
C PRO A 6 -8.89 -54.53 55.22
N PHE A 7 -9.81 -54.10 54.34
CA PHE A 7 -11.04 -53.30 54.57
C PHE A 7 -11.03 -51.82 55.04
N LEU A 8 -12.07 -51.11 54.58
CA LEU A 8 -12.55 -49.78 55.01
C LEU A 8 -13.58 -49.93 56.18
N PRO A 9 -13.93 -48.85 56.89
CA PRO A 9 -15.16 -48.11 56.52
C PRO A 9 -15.10 -46.58 56.69
N ASP A 10 -16.12 -45.89 56.19
CA ASP A 10 -16.38 -44.45 56.38
C ASP A 10 -16.97 -44.11 57.78
N ALA A 11 -16.88 -42.83 58.17
CA ALA A 11 -17.65 -42.24 59.28
C ALA A 11 -17.81 -40.70 59.09
N ASP A 12 -19.05 -40.22 59.13
CA ASP A 12 -19.43 -38.79 59.16
C ASP A 12 -19.71 -38.31 60.61
N LEU A 13 -19.93 -36.99 60.78
CA LEU A 13 -20.47 -36.29 61.98
C LEU A 13 -19.51 -36.20 63.20
N ASP A 14 -19.53 -35.22 64.12
CA ASP A 14 -19.79 -33.75 64.16
C ASP A 14 -19.32 -33.23 65.56
N GLU A 15 -19.53 -32.04 66.15
CA GLU A 15 -20.37 -30.85 65.84
C GLU A 15 -19.77 -29.53 66.43
N GLN A 16 -19.68 -28.47 65.61
CA GLN A 16 -19.85 -27.02 65.95
C GLN A 16 -18.95 -26.25 66.98
N GLU A 17 -19.30 -24.95 67.14
CA GLU A 17 -18.75 -23.85 67.97
C GLU A 17 -17.39 -23.21 67.55
N VAL A 18 -17.16 -21.89 67.58
CA VAL A 18 -18.01 -20.68 67.81
C VAL A 18 -17.32 -19.48 67.09
N ILE A 19 -17.96 -18.83 66.10
CA ILE A 19 -18.60 -17.48 66.12
C ILE A 19 -17.65 -16.25 66.14
N ASP A 20 -18.10 -15.17 65.47
CA ASP A 20 -17.51 -13.82 65.26
C ASP A 20 -16.23 -13.69 64.40
N GLY A 21 -16.13 -12.71 63.47
CA GLY A 21 -17.14 -11.76 63.02
C GLY A 21 -16.58 -10.50 62.36
N VAL A 22 -16.44 -10.46 61.03
CA VAL A 22 -16.19 -9.23 60.24
C VAL A 22 -16.91 -9.31 58.89
N ASP A 23 -17.98 -8.56 58.73
CA ASP A 23 -18.55 -8.28 57.40
C ASP A 23 -17.60 -7.37 56.61
N SER A 24 -17.41 -7.68 55.33
CA SER A 24 -16.68 -6.81 54.39
C SER A 24 -17.18 -7.07 52.97
N GLU A 25 -18.30 -6.44 52.64
CA GLU A 25 -18.85 -6.37 51.29
C GLU A 25 -17.88 -5.67 50.33
N LEU A 26 -16.99 -6.44 49.70
CA LEU A 26 -16.34 -6.02 48.46
C LEU A 26 -17.25 -6.38 47.29
N ASP A 27 -18.29 -5.56 47.09
CA ASP A 27 -19.12 -5.55 45.88
C ASP A 27 -18.22 -5.38 44.65
N VAL A 28 -17.94 -6.49 43.97
CA VAL A 28 -17.21 -6.50 42.69
C VAL A 28 -18.16 -6.00 41.61
N SER A 29 -18.37 -4.67 41.63
CA SER A 29 -19.32 -3.93 40.79
C SER A 29 -19.28 -4.37 39.33
N ILE A 30 -20.23 -5.21 38.94
CA ILE A 30 -20.41 -5.73 37.57
C ILE A 30 -21.08 -4.64 36.71
N LYS A 31 -20.43 -3.48 36.63
CA LYS A 31 -20.80 -2.36 35.75
C LYS A 31 -19.67 -2.20 34.73
N PRO A 32 -19.95 -2.34 33.42
CA PRO A 32 -18.93 -2.09 32.41
C PRO A 32 -18.42 -0.64 32.55
N PRO A 33 -17.14 -0.36 32.19
CA PRO A 33 -16.60 0.97 32.28
C PRO A 33 -17.47 1.93 31.46
N VAL A 34 -18.00 2.96 32.13
CA VAL A 34 -18.87 3.96 31.50
C VAL A 34 -18.03 4.71 30.47
N ASP A 35 -18.26 4.40 29.19
CA ASP A 35 -17.58 5.06 28.08
C ASP A 35 -18.03 6.53 28.03
N SER A 36 -17.23 7.39 28.66
CA SER A 36 -17.36 8.85 28.60
C SER A 36 -16.89 9.43 27.26
N GLY A 37 -16.79 8.58 26.23
CA GLY A 37 -16.59 8.95 24.84
C GLY A 37 -17.57 10.02 24.40
N LYS A 38 -17.01 11.19 24.04
CA LYS A 38 -17.74 12.27 23.37
C LYS A 38 -18.09 11.81 21.96
N HIS A 39 -19.17 11.02 21.84
CA HIS A 39 -19.67 10.53 20.57
C HIS A 39 -20.00 11.68 19.63
N PHE A 40 -19.19 11.85 18.58
CA PHE A 40 -19.57 12.63 17.41
C PHE A 40 -20.82 12.00 16.79
N LYS A 41 -21.97 12.67 16.93
CA LYS A 41 -23.26 12.18 16.41
C LYS A 41 -23.20 11.96 14.90
N GLY A 42 -23.62 10.78 14.45
CA GLY A 42 -24.15 10.57 13.09
C GLY A 42 -23.32 9.70 12.14
N ILE A 43 -22.00 9.59 12.32
CA ILE A 43 -21.14 8.82 11.39
C ILE A 43 -20.50 7.64 12.13
N SER A 44 -20.74 6.41 11.66
CA SER A 44 -20.08 5.23 12.23
C SER A 44 -18.59 5.25 11.90
N LEU A 45 -17.77 4.69 12.80
CA LEU A 45 -16.30 4.73 12.69
C LEU A 45 -15.80 4.11 11.36
N PHE A 46 -16.52 3.12 10.83
CA PHE A 46 -16.33 2.55 9.49
C PHE A 46 -16.51 3.57 8.36
N TRP A 47 -17.53 4.42 8.39
CA TRP A 47 -17.75 5.43 7.35
C TRP A 47 -16.73 6.56 7.42
N HIS A 48 -16.33 6.98 8.63
CA HIS A 48 -15.23 7.94 8.79
C HIS A 48 -13.92 7.43 8.16
N ASP A 49 -13.56 6.18 8.45
CA ASP A 49 -12.45 5.47 7.81
C ASP A 49 -12.51 5.54 6.28
N ARG A 50 -13.67 5.22 5.68
CA ARG A 50 -13.82 5.19 4.22
C ARG A 50 -13.82 6.57 3.57
N LEU A 51 -14.31 7.60 4.26
CA LEU A 51 -14.21 8.98 3.80
C LEU A 51 -12.75 9.48 3.81
N VAL A 52 -11.95 9.10 4.81
CA VAL A 52 -10.50 9.39 4.82
C VAL A 52 -9.77 8.64 3.70
N GLU A 53 -10.07 7.35 3.51
CA GLU A 53 -9.46 6.52 2.46
C GLU A 53 -9.81 7.03 1.04
N ALA A 54 -11.07 7.38 0.79
CA ALA A 54 -11.49 7.99 -0.47
C ALA A 54 -10.90 9.41 -0.65
N GLY A 55 -10.85 10.20 0.42
CA GLY A 55 -10.25 11.53 0.44
C GLY A 55 -8.76 11.52 0.08
N LEU A 56 -8.00 10.50 0.49
CA LEU A 56 -6.60 10.32 0.10
C LEU A 56 -6.44 10.08 -1.40
N ILE A 57 -7.26 9.19 -1.99
CA ILE A 57 -7.23 8.92 -3.43
C ILE A 57 -7.64 10.15 -4.22
N LEU A 58 -8.75 10.79 -3.83
CA LEU A 58 -9.32 11.94 -4.54
C LEU A 58 -8.42 13.18 -4.44
N SER A 59 -7.85 13.48 -3.27
CA SER A 59 -6.93 14.62 -3.12
C SER A 59 -5.66 14.42 -3.93
N MET A 60 -5.08 13.22 -3.98
CA MET A 60 -3.90 12.98 -4.82
C MET A 60 -4.23 13.03 -6.32
N ALA A 61 -5.38 12.50 -6.74
CA ALA A 61 -5.83 12.59 -8.13
C ALA A 61 -6.10 14.05 -8.57
N LEU A 62 -6.79 14.84 -7.74
CA LEU A 62 -7.05 16.26 -8.01
C LEU A 62 -5.76 17.09 -8.00
N TYR A 63 -4.85 16.84 -7.06
CA TYR A 63 -3.51 17.45 -7.08
C TYR A 63 -2.79 17.17 -8.41
N TYR A 64 -2.83 15.93 -8.88
CA TYR A 64 -2.11 15.53 -10.08
C TYR A 64 -2.74 16.06 -11.37
N ILE A 65 -4.07 16.14 -11.43
CA ILE A 65 -4.84 16.65 -12.58
C ILE A 65 -4.70 18.17 -12.72
N VAL A 66 -4.84 18.93 -11.63
CA VAL A 66 -4.89 20.40 -11.69
C VAL A 66 -3.50 20.97 -12.03
N GLY A 67 -3.38 21.60 -13.19
CA GLY A 67 -2.13 22.20 -13.66
C GLY A 67 -1.04 21.19 -14.00
N ASN A 68 -1.40 20.10 -14.67
CA ASN A 68 -0.44 19.19 -15.31
C ASN A 68 -0.74 19.05 -16.82
N ALA A 69 -0.09 19.90 -17.63
CA ALA A 69 -0.29 19.95 -19.07
C ALA A 69 0.04 18.64 -19.81
N ASN A 70 0.84 17.75 -19.20
CA ASN A 70 1.20 16.45 -19.79
C ASN A 70 0.04 15.44 -19.79
N LEU A 71 -1.12 15.80 -19.22
CA LEU A 71 -2.37 15.03 -19.30
C LEU A 71 -3.29 15.45 -20.47
N GLY A 72 -3.00 16.55 -21.15
CA GLY A 72 -3.73 17.00 -22.35
C GLY A 72 -4.13 18.48 -22.36
N SER A 73 -5.02 18.84 -23.29
CA SER A 73 -5.39 20.22 -23.60
C SER A 73 -6.60 20.79 -22.84
N GLY A 74 -7.22 20.01 -21.94
CA GLY A 74 -8.35 20.45 -21.13
C GLY A 74 -8.00 21.55 -20.13
N TYR A 75 -8.94 22.48 -19.88
CA TYR A 75 -8.76 23.67 -19.02
C TYR A 75 -8.11 23.36 -17.66
N LEU A 76 -8.54 22.30 -16.98
CA LEU A 76 -8.00 21.90 -15.67
C LEU A 76 -6.50 21.55 -15.71
N PHE A 77 -6.02 20.99 -16.82
CA PHE A 77 -4.61 20.63 -17.02
C PHE A 77 -3.72 21.86 -17.25
N GLN A 78 -4.29 22.95 -17.77
CA GLN A 78 -3.60 24.20 -18.10
C GLN A 78 -3.71 25.27 -17.00
N LEU A 79 -4.44 25.01 -15.91
CA LEU A 79 -4.46 25.88 -14.73
C LEU A 79 -3.04 26.06 -14.16
N ASN A 80 -2.78 27.20 -13.51
CA ASN A 80 -1.52 27.42 -12.81
C ASN A 80 -1.29 26.30 -11.75
N PRO A 81 -0.13 25.60 -11.74
CA PRO A 81 0.15 24.51 -10.80
C PRO A 81 -0.06 24.86 -9.31
N LEU A 82 0.03 26.14 -8.93
CA LEU A 82 -0.25 26.61 -7.57
C LEU A 82 -1.68 26.30 -7.10
N PHE A 83 -2.66 26.26 -8.01
CA PHE A 83 -4.05 25.86 -7.67
C PHE A 83 -4.17 24.40 -7.22
N SER A 84 -3.14 23.56 -7.45
CA SER A 84 -3.12 22.18 -6.96
C SER A 84 -2.67 22.06 -5.48
N VAL A 85 -1.94 23.05 -4.95
CA VAL A 85 -1.33 22.99 -3.61
C VAL A 85 -2.34 22.69 -2.48
N PRO A 86 -3.57 23.23 -2.47
CA PRO A 86 -4.57 22.86 -1.45
C PRO A 86 -4.89 21.36 -1.42
N PHE A 87 -4.89 20.68 -2.58
CA PHE A 87 -5.10 19.23 -2.64
C PHE A 87 -3.89 18.45 -2.14
N LEU A 88 -2.66 18.94 -2.34
CA LEU A 88 -1.44 18.35 -1.76
C LEU A 88 -1.42 18.48 -0.24
N LEU A 89 -1.84 19.64 0.29
CA LEU A 89 -1.95 19.88 1.73
C LEU A 89 -3.04 19.00 2.36
N LEU A 90 -4.19 18.82 1.68
CA LEU A 90 -5.23 17.89 2.09
C LEU A 90 -4.72 16.44 2.09
N PHE A 91 -4.01 16.02 1.04
CA PHE A 91 -3.38 14.69 0.98
C PHE A 91 -2.38 14.49 2.13
N ALA A 92 -1.51 15.46 2.42
CA ALA A 92 -0.56 15.41 3.52
C ALA A 92 -1.25 15.33 4.89
N LEU A 93 -2.34 16.08 5.11
CA LEU A 93 -3.13 16.04 6.35
C LEU A 93 -3.82 14.68 6.54
N LEU A 94 -4.45 14.14 5.50
CA LEU A 94 -5.06 12.81 5.57
C LEU A 94 -4.00 11.69 5.70
N CYS A 95 -2.82 11.88 5.10
CA CYS A 95 -1.68 10.99 5.25
C CYS A 95 -1.16 11.01 6.69
N TRP A 96 -1.17 12.17 7.36
CA TRP A 96 -0.86 12.24 8.79
C TRP A 96 -1.82 11.39 9.64
N TYR A 97 -3.10 11.32 9.28
CA TYR A 97 -4.07 10.48 9.96
C TYR A 97 -3.92 8.99 9.63
N ARG A 98 -3.62 8.63 8.37
CA ARG A 98 -3.54 7.22 7.91
C ARG A 98 -2.32 6.91 7.02
N LEU A 99 -1.13 7.17 7.55
CA LEU A 99 0.16 6.92 6.88
C LEU A 99 0.30 5.49 6.31
N PRO A 100 -0.01 4.38 7.04
CA PRO A 100 0.05 3.02 6.48
C PRO A 100 -1.02 2.70 5.41
N PHE A 101 -1.98 3.60 5.17
CA PHE A 101 -2.90 3.50 4.03
C PHE A 101 -2.32 4.21 2.81
N ALA A 102 -1.79 5.43 2.98
CA ALA A 102 -1.14 6.17 1.90
C ALA A 102 0.04 5.40 1.30
N ILE A 103 0.89 4.80 2.14
CA ILE A 103 2.02 3.95 1.71
C ILE A 103 1.52 2.71 0.93
N ALA A 104 0.41 2.11 1.35
CA ALA A 104 -0.19 0.96 0.66
C ALA A 104 -0.84 1.34 -0.69
N LEU A 105 -1.24 2.60 -0.88
CA LEU A 105 -1.78 3.09 -2.15
C LEU A 105 -0.72 3.52 -3.17
N LEU A 106 0.54 3.71 -2.76
CA LEU A 106 1.59 4.25 -3.63
C LEU A 106 1.73 3.53 -5.00
N PRO A 107 1.58 2.19 -5.13
CA PRO A 107 1.62 1.52 -6.43
C PRO A 107 0.58 2.02 -7.45
N LEU A 108 -0.53 2.62 -6.99
CA LEU A 108 -1.57 3.22 -7.84
C LEU A 108 -1.05 4.45 -8.61
N THR A 109 0.09 5.02 -8.21
CA THR A 109 0.73 6.18 -8.87
C THR A 109 1.73 5.80 -9.95
N LEU A 110 2.20 4.54 -9.98
CA LEU A 110 3.18 4.05 -10.97
C LEU A 110 2.74 4.24 -12.44
N PRO A 111 1.45 4.16 -12.82
CA PRO A 111 0.98 4.48 -14.19
C PRO A 111 1.24 5.93 -14.62
N TYR A 112 1.64 6.80 -13.69
CA TYR A 112 1.92 8.22 -13.91
C TYR A 112 3.39 8.57 -13.66
N TYR A 113 4.28 7.56 -13.65
CA TYR A 113 5.69 7.74 -13.33
C TYR A 113 6.46 8.57 -14.38
N LEU A 114 6.28 8.30 -15.68
CA LEU A 114 6.95 9.08 -16.74
C LEU A 114 6.31 10.46 -16.96
N LEU A 115 5.07 10.67 -16.50
CA LEU A 115 4.33 11.91 -16.68
C LEU A 115 4.65 12.90 -15.55
N HIS A 116 5.85 13.47 -15.64
CA HIS A 116 6.34 14.46 -14.69
C HIS A 116 5.45 15.70 -14.66
N LYS A 117 5.11 16.20 -13.47
CA LYS A 117 4.42 17.46 -13.28
C LYS A 117 5.43 18.56 -12.96
N THR A 118 5.41 19.66 -13.71
CA THR A 118 6.16 20.89 -13.40
C THR A 118 5.51 21.59 -12.21
N ILE A 119 6.29 21.85 -11.15
CA ILE A 119 5.79 22.52 -9.93
C ILE A 119 6.26 23.98 -9.90
N VAL A 120 7.56 24.22 -10.09
CA VAL A 120 8.16 25.56 -10.12
C VAL A 120 9.25 25.60 -11.19
N SER A 121 9.07 26.43 -12.22
CA SER A 121 10.06 26.64 -13.28
C SER A 121 10.53 25.30 -13.89
N HIS A 122 11.82 24.96 -13.78
CA HIS A 122 12.41 23.74 -14.34
C HIS A 122 12.24 22.49 -13.46
N TYR A 123 11.77 22.62 -12.21
CA TYR A 123 11.56 21.47 -11.33
C TYR A 123 10.30 20.71 -11.70
N SER A 124 10.48 19.49 -12.20
CA SER A 124 9.42 18.55 -12.54
C SER A 124 9.62 17.22 -11.81
N PHE A 125 8.54 16.66 -11.28
CA PHE A 125 8.54 15.44 -10.48
C PHE A 125 7.35 14.55 -10.85
N SER A 126 7.51 13.23 -10.78
CA SER A 126 6.45 12.25 -11.03
C SER A 126 5.46 12.15 -9.87
N LEU A 127 4.28 11.57 -10.14
CA LEU A 127 3.29 11.35 -9.09
C LEU A 127 3.77 10.41 -7.97
N ALA A 128 4.63 9.45 -8.31
CA ALA A 128 5.20 8.51 -7.34
C ALA A 128 6.22 9.20 -6.43
N GLU A 129 7.07 10.08 -6.98
CA GLU A 129 8.03 10.87 -6.19
C GLU A 129 7.32 11.81 -5.21
N ILE A 130 6.26 12.48 -5.67
CA ILE A 130 5.52 13.43 -4.84
C ILE A 130 4.73 12.70 -3.73
N THR A 131 4.11 11.54 -4.03
CA THR A 131 3.49 10.72 -2.96
C THR A 131 4.53 10.16 -2.00
N LEU A 132 5.66 9.64 -2.49
CA LEU A 132 6.74 9.11 -1.64
C LEU A 132 7.31 10.19 -0.74
N GLY A 133 7.66 11.35 -1.30
CA GLY A 133 8.19 12.50 -0.58
C GLY A 133 7.25 13.01 0.52
N VAL A 134 5.94 13.11 0.23
CA VAL A 134 4.95 13.47 1.27
C VAL A 134 4.82 12.39 2.33
N CYS A 135 4.80 11.10 1.97
CA CYS A 135 4.73 10.00 2.93
C CYS A 135 5.99 9.94 3.83
N LEU A 136 7.18 10.16 3.27
CA LEU A 136 8.45 10.25 4.01
C LEU A 136 8.49 11.48 4.93
N LEU A 137 8.06 12.65 4.45
CA LEU A 137 7.99 13.87 5.26
C LEU A 137 7.02 13.70 6.43
N VAL A 138 5.83 13.14 6.19
CA VAL A 138 4.85 12.82 7.24
C VAL A 138 5.41 11.79 8.23
N ALA A 139 6.06 10.71 7.75
CA ALA A 139 6.67 9.70 8.61
C ALA A 139 7.78 10.30 9.50
N LEU A 140 8.65 11.12 8.92
CA LEU A 140 9.76 11.78 9.61
C LEU A 140 9.25 12.79 10.66
N LEU A 141 8.30 13.65 10.29
CA LEU A 141 7.68 14.59 11.23
C LEU A 141 6.92 13.87 12.36
N GLN A 142 6.28 12.73 12.09
CA GLN A 142 5.68 11.90 13.14
C GLN A 142 6.74 11.29 14.06
N LEU A 143 7.86 10.80 13.53
CA LEU A 143 8.99 10.31 14.33
C LEU A 143 9.59 11.42 15.21
N LEU A 144 9.76 12.64 14.70
CA LEU A 144 10.26 13.77 15.49
C LEU A 144 9.24 14.20 16.57
N MET A 145 8.00 14.52 16.17
CA MET A 145 7.00 15.09 17.08
C MET A 145 6.38 14.09 18.05
N ARG A 146 6.40 12.78 17.73
CA ARG A 146 5.75 11.72 18.52
C ARG A 146 6.70 10.58 18.87
N ARG A 147 8.01 10.84 18.98
CA ARG A 147 9.08 9.84 19.18
C ARG A 147 8.76 8.75 20.22
N SER A 148 8.19 9.12 21.37
CA SER A 148 7.82 8.20 22.46
C SER A 148 6.53 7.39 22.21
N ARG A 149 5.73 7.75 21.19
CA ARG A 149 4.45 7.11 20.83
C ARG A 149 4.43 6.61 19.37
N TRP A 150 5.58 6.50 18.71
CA TRP A 150 5.65 6.14 17.29
C TRP A 150 5.65 4.61 17.09
N GLN A 151 4.45 4.05 16.96
CA GLN A 151 4.16 2.60 16.84
C GLN A 151 4.83 1.90 15.63
N TYR A 152 5.39 2.67 14.69
CA TYR A 152 6.07 2.19 13.48
C TYR A 152 7.60 2.08 13.62
N TRP A 153 8.17 2.37 14.79
CA TRP A 153 9.60 2.13 15.03
C TRP A 153 9.89 0.62 15.00
N LEU A 154 10.73 0.20 14.06
CA LEU A 154 11.38 -1.12 14.04
C LEU A 154 12.81 -0.99 14.58
N PRO A 155 13.27 -1.87 15.48
CA PRO A 155 14.69 -2.03 15.77
C PRO A 155 15.41 -2.61 14.54
N TRP A 156 16.73 -2.35 14.41
CA TRP A 156 17.53 -2.82 13.28
C TRP A 156 17.53 -4.35 13.13
N GLN A 157 17.40 -5.10 14.23
CA GLN A 157 17.26 -6.55 14.22
C GLN A 157 15.95 -7.00 13.52
N GLU A 158 14.79 -6.49 13.93
CA GLU A 158 13.50 -6.82 13.28
C GLU A 158 13.49 -6.39 11.80
N LEU A 159 14.12 -5.25 11.45
CA LEU A 159 14.24 -4.84 10.05
C LEU A 159 15.13 -5.79 9.23
N ARG A 160 16.27 -6.22 9.77
CA ARG A 160 17.16 -7.21 9.15
C ARG A 160 16.50 -8.59 9.03
N GLU A 161 15.72 -9.00 10.02
CA GLU A 161 14.93 -10.25 9.98
C GLU A 161 13.86 -10.20 8.88
N ARG A 162 13.16 -9.07 8.73
CA ARG A 162 12.17 -8.83 7.66
C ARG A 162 12.78 -8.78 6.25
N LEU A 163 13.99 -8.22 6.11
CA LEU A 163 14.77 -8.25 4.86
C LEU A 163 15.41 -9.63 4.61
N GLY A 164 15.62 -10.41 5.66
CA GLY A 164 16.19 -11.75 5.62
C GLY A 164 17.52 -11.81 4.85
N PRO A 165 17.69 -12.77 3.92
CA PRO A 165 18.93 -12.95 3.18
C PRO A 165 19.26 -11.77 2.25
N PHE A 166 18.27 -10.96 1.86
CA PHE A 166 18.45 -9.88 0.88
C PHE A 166 19.19 -8.66 1.43
N THR A 167 19.38 -8.56 2.76
CA THR A 167 20.10 -7.43 3.39
C THR A 167 21.50 -7.22 2.80
N ILE A 168 22.26 -8.30 2.57
CA ILE A 168 23.64 -8.20 2.02
C ILE A 168 23.62 -7.86 0.52
N PRO A 169 22.87 -8.57 -0.35
CA PRO A 169 22.70 -8.17 -1.76
C PRO A 169 22.25 -6.71 -1.96
N ILE A 170 21.29 -6.22 -1.17
CA ILE A 170 20.82 -4.83 -1.25
C ILE A 170 21.94 -3.84 -0.91
N LEU A 171 22.72 -4.09 0.14
CA LEU A 171 23.84 -3.23 0.53
C LEU A 171 24.98 -3.24 -0.51
N VAL A 172 25.30 -4.41 -1.08
CA VAL A 172 26.32 -4.55 -2.13
C VAL A 172 25.87 -3.84 -3.41
N PHE A 173 24.61 -4.01 -3.82
CA PHE A 173 24.03 -3.33 -4.99
C PHE A 173 23.99 -1.81 -4.79
N LEU A 174 23.52 -1.34 -3.63
CA LEU A 174 23.48 0.09 -3.30
C LEU A 174 24.88 0.72 -3.32
N ALA A 175 25.89 0.03 -2.77
CA ALA A 175 27.28 0.49 -2.77
C ALA A 175 27.86 0.54 -4.20
N ALA A 176 27.62 -0.49 -5.02
CA ALA A 176 28.06 -0.51 -6.41
C ALA A 176 27.38 0.59 -7.25
N ALA A 177 26.07 0.78 -7.07
CA ALA A 177 25.32 1.83 -7.76
C ALA A 177 25.78 3.24 -7.36
N ALA A 178 26.02 3.48 -6.07
CA ALA A 178 26.57 4.76 -5.58
C ALA A 178 28.00 5.02 -6.08
N PHE A 179 28.84 3.98 -6.14
CA PHE A 179 30.21 4.08 -6.68
C PHE A 179 30.22 4.37 -8.19
N SER A 180 29.24 3.84 -8.94
CA SER A 180 29.07 4.11 -10.37
C SER A 180 28.93 5.60 -10.68
N ILE A 181 28.25 6.38 -9.83
CA ILE A 181 28.10 7.86 -9.98
C ILE A 181 29.46 8.57 -10.01
N ILE A 182 30.47 8.05 -9.28
CA ILE A 182 31.80 8.66 -9.19
C ILE A 182 32.56 8.49 -10.52
N ILE A 183 32.38 7.34 -11.17
CA ILE A 183 33.03 6.93 -12.43
C ILE A 183 32.28 7.46 -13.65
N ALA A 184 30.97 7.70 -13.55
CA ALA A 184 30.13 8.13 -14.66
C ALA A 184 30.61 9.42 -15.34
N TYR A 185 30.53 9.42 -16.68
CA TYR A 185 30.87 10.57 -17.54
C TYR A 185 29.95 11.76 -17.27
N ASP A 186 28.63 11.54 -17.31
CA ASP A 186 27.63 12.51 -16.85
C ASP A 186 27.15 12.13 -15.44
N LYS A 187 27.62 12.91 -14.46
CA LYS A 187 27.31 12.70 -13.04
C LYS A 187 25.92 13.21 -12.64
N VAL A 188 25.33 14.11 -13.43
CA VAL A 188 23.98 14.64 -13.18
C VAL A 188 22.95 13.59 -13.62
N VAL A 189 23.14 13.00 -14.82
CA VAL A 189 22.32 11.89 -15.31
C VAL A 189 22.52 10.64 -14.43
N ALA A 190 23.75 10.29 -14.05
CA ALA A 190 24.00 9.14 -13.20
C ALA A 190 23.39 9.30 -11.78
N LEU A 191 23.47 10.48 -11.17
CA LEU A 191 22.80 10.76 -9.89
C LEU A 191 21.27 10.70 -10.02
N ARG A 192 20.73 11.15 -11.17
CA ARG A 192 19.31 11.06 -11.48
C ARG A 192 18.83 9.60 -11.56
N SER A 193 19.48 8.78 -12.39
CA SER A 193 19.17 7.34 -12.50
C SER A 193 19.36 6.60 -11.17
N PHE A 194 20.42 6.86 -10.42
CA PHE A 194 20.60 6.28 -9.08
C PHE A 194 19.42 6.60 -8.14
N ARG A 195 18.94 7.85 -8.17
CA ARG A 195 17.78 8.25 -7.36
C ARG A 195 16.52 7.50 -7.79
N GLU A 196 16.22 7.54 -9.08
CA GLU A 196 14.98 7.04 -9.69
C GLU A 196 14.89 5.50 -9.70
N GLU A 197 15.99 4.79 -9.93
CA GLU A 197 16.02 3.33 -10.07
C GLU A 197 16.40 2.59 -8.77
N VAL A 198 17.14 3.22 -7.86
CA VAL A 198 17.72 2.54 -6.67
C VAL A 198 17.26 3.17 -5.36
N PHE A 199 17.43 4.48 -5.18
CA PHE A 199 17.23 5.14 -3.89
C PHE A 199 15.75 5.28 -3.50
N ASP A 200 14.92 5.83 -4.39
CA ASP A 200 13.50 6.06 -4.12
C ASP A 200 12.72 4.73 -3.95
N PRO A 201 12.97 3.67 -4.76
CA PRO A 201 12.44 2.34 -4.48
C PRO A 201 12.90 1.75 -3.13
N LEU A 202 14.17 1.93 -2.73
CA LEU A 202 14.68 1.44 -1.45
C LEU A 202 14.04 2.18 -0.26
N LEU A 203 13.87 3.51 -0.37
CA LEU A 203 13.12 4.30 0.61
C LEU A 203 11.67 3.81 0.75
N TYR A 204 11.03 3.49 -0.38
CA TYR A 204 9.68 2.92 -0.36
C TYR A 204 9.64 1.54 0.34
N VAL A 205 10.60 0.65 0.07
CA VAL A 205 10.68 -0.67 0.74
C VAL A 205 10.87 -0.51 2.25
N VAL A 206 11.78 0.36 2.71
CA VAL A 206 11.98 0.62 4.15
C VAL A 206 10.71 1.17 4.80
N LEU A 207 10.07 2.15 4.16
CA LEU A 207 8.83 2.77 4.64
C LEU A 207 7.67 1.75 4.71
N ALA A 208 7.57 0.87 3.71
CA ALA A 208 6.60 -0.22 3.66
C ALA A 208 6.85 -1.26 4.76
N LEU A 209 8.10 -1.69 4.99
CA LEU A 209 8.46 -2.67 6.01
C LEU A 209 8.18 -2.15 7.44
N CYS A 210 8.38 -0.85 7.70
CA CYS A 210 8.07 -0.24 9.00
C CYS A 210 6.57 -0.06 9.23
N CYS A 211 5.81 0.43 8.24
CA CYS A 211 4.41 0.81 8.44
C CYS A 211 3.39 -0.31 8.15
N LEU A 212 3.62 -1.21 7.20
CA LEU A 212 2.61 -2.17 6.73
C LEU A 212 2.56 -3.47 7.58
N ARG A 213 2.56 -3.34 8.92
CA ARG A 213 2.69 -4.47 9.86
C ARG A 213 1.47 -5.43 9.93
N SER A 214 0.35 -5.15 9.24
CA SER A 214 -0.87 -5.98 9.27
C SER A 214 -1.23 -6.57 7.91
N ARG A 215 -1.81 -7.77 7.92
CA ARG A 215 -2.39 -8.43 6.72
C ARG A 215 -3.37 -7.54 5.96
N GLN A 216 -4.08 -6.62 6.64
CA GLN A 216 -4.98 -5.67 5.98
C GLN A 216 -4.22 -4.58 5.20
N HIS A 217 -3.03 -4.18 5.64
CA HIS A 217 -2.16 -3.25 4.89
C HIS A 217 -1.52 -3.93 3.68
N LEU A 218 -1.04 -5.17 3.84
CA LEU A 218 -0.54 -5.97 2.71
C LEU A 218 -1.64 -6.25 1.67
N ALA A 219 -2.87 -6.58 2.11
CA ALA A 219 -4.00 -6.76 1.19
C ALA A 219 -4.37 -5.48 0.42
N ARG A 220 -4.26 -4.30 1.05
CA ARG A 220 -4.41 -2.99 0.38
C ARG A 220 -3.29 -2.74 -0.63
N LEU A 221 -2.04 -3.07 -0.28
CA LEU A 221 -0.87 -2.93 -1.16
C LEU A 221 -1.02 -3.76 -2.44
N LEU A 222 -1.36 -5.05 -2.29
CA LEU A 222 -1.60 -5.95 -3.41
C LEU A 222 -2.80 -5.50 -4.26
N ALA A 223 -3.85 -4.95 -3.62
CA ALA A 223 -5.00 -4.38 -4.34
C ALA A 223 -4.65 -3.08 -5.10
N ALA A 224 -3.74 -2.24 -4.57
CA ALA A 224 -3.27 -1.04 -5.28
C ALA A 224 -2.39 -1.38 -6.48
N LEU A 225 -1.54 -2.42 -6.36
CA LEU A 225 -0.70 -2.93 -7.44
C LEU A 225 -1.51 -3.65 -8.53
N LEU A 226 -2.56 -4.41 -8.14
CA LEU A 226 -3.56 -4.90 -9.10
C LEU A 226 -4.35 -3.77 -9.73
N GLY A 227 -4.67 -2.73 -8.96
CA GLY A 227 -5.36 -1.53 -9.42
C GLY A 227 -4.56 -0.73 -10.45
N SER A 228 -3.23 -0.63 -10.32
CA SER A 228 -2.39 0.07 -11.30
C SER A 228 -2.24 -0.71 -12.61
N GLY A 229 -2.03 -2.03 -12.55
CA GLY A 229 -2.07 -2.88 -13.75
C GLY A 229 -3.43 -2.85 -14.45
N PHE A 230 -4.53 -2.86 -13.69
CA PHE A 230 -5.89 -2.75 -14.22
C PHE A 230 -6.16 -1.38 -14.87
N LEU A 231 -5.70 -0.29 -14.24
CA LEU A 231 -5.80 1.06 -14.81
C LEU A 231 -5.04 1.17 -16.14
N VAL A 232 -3.82 0.62 -16.21
CA VAL A 232 -3.02 0.59 -17.44
C VAL A 232 -3.70 -0.28 -18.51
N ALA A 233 -4.31 -1.41 -18.14
CA ALA A 233 -5.08 -2.23 -19.07
C ALA A 233 -6.32 -1.50 -19.61
N LEU A 234 -7.11 -0.82 -18.77
CA LEU A 234 -8.25 -0.02 -19.24
C LEU A 234 -7.82 1.11 -20.17
N LEU A 235 -6.73 1.82 -19.84
CA LEU A 235 -6.19 2.88 -20.68
C LEU A 235 -5.64 2.34 -22.01
N GLY A 236 -5.03 1.15 -22.02
CA GLY A 236 -4.59 0.46 -23.25
C GLY A 236 -5.74 0.03 -24.15
N ILE A 237 -6.83 -0.48 -23.58
CA ILE A 237 -8.08 -0.78 -24.31
C ILE A 237 -8.64 0.50 -24.95
N VAL A 238 -8.72 1.60 -24.19
CA VAL A 238 -9.18 2.90 -24.71
C VAL A 238 -8.26 3.41 -25.83
N GLN A 239 -6.93 3.29 -25.67
CA GLN A 239 -5.97 3.68 -26.71
C GLN A 239 -6.17 2.86 -28.00
N PHE A 240 -6.37 1.55 -27.90
CA PHE A 240 -6.57 0.66 -29.04
C PHE A 240 -7.88 0.95 -29.81
N PHE A 241 -9.00 1.18 -29.11
CA PHE A 241 -10.29 1.40 -29.75
C PHE A 241 -10.48 2.84 -30.27
N PHE A 242 -10.11 3.86 -29.50
CA PHE A 242 -10.40 5.26 -29.84
C PHE A 242 -9.22 5.98 -30.53
N PHE A 243 -7.98 5.54 -30.28
CA PHE A 243 -6.76 6.25 -30.71
C PHE A 243 -5.87 5.39 -31.62
N LYS A 244 -6.45 4.41 -32.35
CA LYS A 244 -5.75 3.49 -33.27
C LYS A 244 -4.87 4.16 -34.35
N ASN A 245 -5.19 5.40 -34.70
CA ASN A 245 -4.44 6.22 -35.65
C ASN A 245 -3.28 7.03 -35.03
N GLN A 246 -3.18 7.04 -33.70
CA GLN A 246 -2.11 7.67 -32.91
C GLN A 246 -1.21 6.63 -32.21
N LEU A 247 -1.42 5.33 -32.48
CA LEU A 247 -0.48 4.28 -32.08
C LEU A 247 0.84 4.51 -32.80
N VAL A 248 1.94 4.53 -32.05
CA VAL A 248 3.29 4.71 -32.58
C VAL A 248 3.63 3.53 -33.48
N LEU A 249 4.29 3.79 -34.61
CA LEU A 249 4.96 2.75 -35.38
C LEU A 249 6.29 2.46 -34.70
N GLU A 250 6.46 1.25 -34.14
CA GLU A 250 7.78 0.80 -33.66
C GLU A 250 8.69 0.42 -34.83
N SER A 251 9.97 0.16 -34.56
CA SER A 251 11.02 -0.16 -35.55
C SER A 251 10.63 -1.23 -36.56
N ASP A 252 9.79 -2.16 -36.12
CA ASP A 252 9.38 -3.37 -36.84
C ASP A 252 8.22 -3.08 -37.83
N GLY A 253 7.76 -1.82 -37.93
CA GLY A 253 6.58 -1.41 -38.71
C GLY A 253 5.24 -1.66 -38.03
N ILE A 254 5.26 -2.28 -36.85
CA ILE A 254 4.08 -2.71 -36.08
C ILE A 254 3.54 -1.54 -35.24
N ARG A 255 2.21 -1.41 -35.17
CA ARG A 255 1.51 -0.48 -34.25
C ARG A 255 1.21 -1.18 -32.93
N ARG A 256 2.01 -0.92 -31.90
CA ARG A 256 1.79 -1.46 -30.55
C ARG A 256 1.04 -0.44 -29.67
N VAL A 257 0.68 -0.85 -28.45
CA VAL A 257 0.00 -0.01 -27.44
C VAL A 257 1.06 0.48 -26.45
N HIS A 258 1.11 1.79 -26.18
CA HIS A 258 2.21 2.43 -25.42
C HIS A 258 1.77 3.11 -24.11
N VAL A 259 0.47 3.43 -24.00
CA VAL A 259 -0.20 4.06 -22.86
C VAL A 259 0.64 5.19 -22.23
N MET A 260 0.93 5.13 -20.93
CA MET A 260 1.70 6.15 -20.20
C MET A 260 3.20 5.84 -20.11
N TYR A 261 3.65 4.71 -20.65
CA TYR A 261 5.01 4.18 -20.46
C TYR A 261 5.90 4.26 -21.70
N GLY A 262 5.40 4.79 -22.82
CA GLY A 262 6.17 5.07 -24.04
C GLY A 262 6.58 3.85 -24.86
N SER A 263 6.64 2.64 -24.30
CA SER A 263 6.90 1.38 -25.02
C SER A 263 5.93 0.27 -24.62
N ALA A 264 5.68 -0.66 -25.55
CA ALA A 264 4.92 -1.86 -25.28
C ALA A 264 5.62 -2.77 -24.25
N ASN A 265 6.95 -2.85 -24.30
CA ASN A 265 7.78 -3.62 -23.38
C ASN A 265 7.63 -3.16 -21.91
N SER A 266 7.55 -1.84 -21.68
CA SER A 266 7.33 -1.27 -20.34
C SER A 266 5.99 -1.69 -19.72
N ILE A 267 4.96 -1.93 -20.54
CA ILE A 267 3.66 -2.44 -20.07
C ILE A 267 3.77 -3.93 -19.72
N GLY A 268 4.46 -4.71 -20.56
CA GLY A 268 4.79 -6.11 -20.29
C GLY A 268 5.47 -6.27 -18.93
N LEU A 269 6.54 -5.51 -18.69
CA LEU A 269 7.27 -5.51 -17.41
C LEU A 269 6.37 -5.21 -16.20
N LEU A 270 5.41 -4.28 -16.30
CA LEU A 270 4.44 -4.07 -15.21
C LEU A 270 3.54 -5.31 -15.02
N PHE A 271 3.04 -5.88 -16.11
CA PHE A 271 2.13 -7.02 -16.07
C PHE A 271 2.81 -8.31 -15.59
N ASP A 272 4.11 -8.49 -15.83
CA ASP A 272 4.91 -9.60 -15.28
C ASP A 272 4.92 -9.62 -13.74
N TYR A 273 4.86 -8.46 -13.08
CA TYR A 273 4.71 -8.38 -11.63
C TYR A 273 3.25 -8.48 -11.17
N VAL A 274 2.30 -7.93 -11.93
CA VAL A 274 0.89 -7.83 -11.50
C VAL A 274 0.09 -9.11 -11.78
N LEU A 275 0.29 -9.77 -12.92
CA LEU A 275 -0.46 -10.98 -13.31
C LEU A 275 -0.26 -12.16 -12.35
N PRO A 276 0.95 -12.51 -11.88
CA PRO A 276 1.15 -13.60 -10.92
C PRO A 276 0.39 -13.38 -9.60
N ILE A 277 0.30 -12.12 -9.14
CA ILE A 277 -0.47 -11.76 -7.94
C ILE A 277 -1.97 -11.95 -8.19
N GLY A 278 -2.47 -11.52 -9.34
CA GLY A 278 -3.87 -11.71 -9.73
C GLY A 278 -4.25 -13.19 -9.85
N LEU A 279 -3.44 -13.97 -10.56
CA LEU A 279 -3.63 -15.42 -10.72
C LEU A 279 -3.54 -16.17 -9.39
N ALA A 280 -2.62 -15.78 -8.49
CA ALA A 280 -2.55 -16.35 -7.14
C ALA A 280 -3.85 -16.13 -6.35
N LEU A 281 -4.50 -14.96 -6.47
CA LEU A 281 -5.81 -14.70 -5.84
C LEU A 281 -6.97 -15.50 -6.47
N VAL A 282 -6.89 -15.83 -7.77
CA VAL A 282 -7.86 -16.74 -8.43
C VAL A 282 -7.69 -18.18 -7.92
N VAL A 283 -6.45 -18.67 -7.83
CA VAL A 283 -6.15 -20.06 -7.45
C VAL A 283 -6.34 -20.29 -5.95
N ALA A 284 -6.04 -19.31 -5.10
CA ALA A 284 -6.08 -19.40 -3.63
C ALA A 284 -7.36 -20.07 -3.12
N ARG A 285 -7.23 -21.23 -2.47
CA ARG A 285 -8.34 -21.98 -1.86
C ARG A 285 -8.51 -21.54 -0.40
N LYS A 286 -9.76 -21.41 0.04
CA LYS A 286 -10.14 -21.30 1.46
C LYS A 286 -10.82 -22.60 1.91
N GLN A 287 -10.55 -23.03 3.14
CA GLN A 287 -11.00 -24.34 3.66
C GLN A 287 -12.37 -24.31 4.35
N HIS A 288 -12.92 -23.14 4.72
CA HIS A 288 -14.22 -23.06 5.40
C HIS A 288 -15.42 -22.90 4.45
N ALA A 289 -16.44 -23.74 4.64
CA ALA A 289 -17.64 -23.81 3.81
C ALA A 289 -18.45 -22.51 3.77
N GLN A 290 -18.64 -21.82 4.91
CA GLN A 290 -19.37 -20.55 4.97
C GLN A 290 -18.70 -19.41 4.17
N GLU A 291 -17.39 -19.49 3.92
CA GLU A 291 -16.69 -18.49 3.09
C GLU A 291 -16.77 -18.78 1.58
N VAL A 292 -17.31 -19.92 1.13
CA VAL A 292 -17.27 -20.34 -0.28
C VAL A 292 -17.91 -19.31 -1.21
N LEU A 293 -19.11 -18.81 -0.91
CA LEU A 293 -19.79 -17.81 -1.76
C LEU A 293 -19.04 -16.47 -1.81
N ALA A 294 -18.47 -16.04 -0.68
CA ALA A 294 -17.64 -14.83 -0.62
C ALA A 294 -16.28 -15.00 -1.33
N SER A 295 -15.73 -16.22 -1.33
CA SER A 295 -14.53 -16.61 -2.07
C SER A 295 -14.78 -16.60 -3.58
N TRP A 296 -15.91 -17.15 -4.03
CA TRP A 296 -16.32 -17.09 -5.45
C TRP A 296 -16.47 -15.64 -5.95
N LYS A 297 -17.10 -14.73 -5.18
CA LYS A 297 -17.16 -13.30 -5.55
C LYS A 297 -15.77 -12.66 -5.69
N LYS A 298 -14.83 -12.98 -4.79
CA LYS A 298 -13.45 -12.47 -4.85
C LYS A 298 -12.66 -13.05 -6.04
N ARG A 299 -12.84 -14.33 -6.34
CA ARG A 299 -12.23 -15.01 -7.51
C ARG A 299 -12.77 -14.47 -8.83
N ALA A 300 -14.09 -14.29 -8.94
CA ALA A 300 -14.71 -13.69 -10.12
C ALA A 300 -14.19 -12.25 -10.36
N LEU A 301 -14.04 -11.45 -9.30
CA LEU A 301 -13.42 -10.13 -9.36
C LEU A 301 -11.94 -10.20 -9.80
N ALA A 302 -11.16 -11.13 -9.27
CA ALA A 302 -9.76 -11.32 -9.67
C ALA A 302 -9.63 -11.74 -11.14
N VAL A 303 -10.48 -12.65 -11.64
CA VAL A 303 -10.56 -13.01 -13.06
C VAL A 303 -10.96 -11.80 -13.92
N ALA A 304 -11.99 -11.05 -13.51
CA ALA A 304 -12.45 -9.85 -14.22
C ALA A 304 -11.39 -8.73 -14.28
N ILE A 305 -10.46 -8.68 -13.32
CA ILE A 305 -9.27 -7.82 -13.38
C ILE A 305 -8.22 -8.40 -14.33
N CYS A 306 -7.91 -9.70 -14.25
CA CYS A 306 -6.85 -10.31 -15.05
C CYS A 306 -7.16 -10.35 -16.55
N LEU A 307 -8.43 -10.48 -16.95
CA LEU A 307 -8.84 -10.56 -18.35
C LEU A 307 -8.43 -9.33 -19.19
N PRO A 308 -8.69 -8.08 -18.77
CA PRO A 308 -8.13 -6.88 -19.41
C PRO A 308 -6.60 -6.84 -19.49
N LEU A 309 -5.87 -7.28 -18.45
CA LEU A 309 -4.40 -7.32 -18.50
C LEU A 309 -3.91 -8.29 -19.58
N LEU A 310 -4.46 -9.50 -19.62
CA LEU A 310 -4.12 -10.51 -20.64
C LEU A 310 -4.48 -10.04 -22.06
N TYR A 311 -5.62 -9.35 -22.22
CA TYR A 311 -6.03 -8.78 -23.50
C TYR A 311 -5.08 -7.68 -23.98
N VAL A 312 -4.65 -6.77 -23.08
CA VAL A 312 -3.65 -5.74 -23.46
C VAL A 312 -2.27 -6.35 -23.66
N LEU A 313 -1.88 -7.37 -22.89
CA LEU A 313 -0.62 -8.10 -23.11
C LEU A 313 -0.56 -8.69 -24.53
N TYR A 314 -1.66 -9.31 -24.98
CA TYR A 314 -1.82 -9.79 -26.35
C TYR A 314 -1.70 -8.65 -27.38
N LEU A 315 -2.40 -7.53 -27.18
CA LEU A 315 -2.29 -6.35 -28.05
C LEU A 315 -0.90 -5.68 -28.04
N THR A 316 -0.08 -5.89 -27.00
CA THR A 316 1.33 -5.45 -26.96
C THR A 316 2.30 -6.47 -27.57
N GLN A 317 1.89 -7.72 -27.79
CA GLN A 317 2.74 -8.76 -28.39
C GLN A 317 2.45 -9.03 -29.87
N SER A 318 1.23 -8.75 -30.36
CA SER A 318 0.84 -9.06 -31.75
C SER A 318 0.19 -7.91 -32.50
N ILE A 319 0.90 -7.42 -33.53
CA ILE A 319 0.50 -7.40 -34.95
C ILE A 319 1.76 -7.74 -35.76
#